data_AF-A0A9E1BCR0-F1
#
_entry.id   AF-A0A9E1BCR0-F1
#
_cell.length_a   1.000
_cell.length_b   1.000
_cell.length_c   1.000
_cell.angle_alpha   90.00
_cell.angle_beta   90.00
_cell.angle_gamma   90.00
#
_symmetry.space_group_name_H-M   'P 1'
#
loop_
_entity.id
_entity.type
_entity.pdbx_description
1 polymer ?
#
loop_
_entity_poly.entity_id
_entity_poly.type
_entity_poly.pdbx_seq_one_letter_code
_entity_poly.pdbx_strand_id
1 'polypeptide(L)'
;MDALKYIVTKALLQLGFTPGYNGFFFLRDAVIIARRDPEALTLITKLIYAPLAKAYGTTPENIEKSIRKAAEAVWKRNGGKEKTAAVLNTEYHYPDVKPENRELLSLICHFMEQAGEMLDTDVSNSI
;
A
#
# COMPACT_ATOMS: atom_id res chain seq x y z
N MET A 1 -2.23 0.59 19.86
CA MET A 1 -2.36 0.68 18.39
C MET A 1 -1.17 -0.08 17.81
N ASP A 2 -1.39 -1.11 16.98
CA ASP A 2 -0.30 -1.95 16.46
C ASP A 2 0.75 -1.09 15.73
N ALA A 3 2.04 -1.24 16.08
CA ALA A 3 3.13 -0.45 15.49
C ALA A 3 3.14 -0.55 13.95
N LEU A 4 2.94 -1.75 13.41
CA LEU A 4 2.82 -1.98 11.97
C LEU A 4 1.66 -1.19 11.34
N LYS A 5 0.50 -1.14 12.00
CA LYS A 5 -0.67 -0.40 11.49
C LYS A 5 -0.40 1.10 11.42
N TYR A 6 0.34 1.63 12.40
CA TYR A 6 0.78 3.03 12.40
C TYR A 6 1.74 3.33 11.24
N ILE A 7 2.76 2.48 11.04
CA ILE A 7 3.75 2.62 9.96
C ILE A 7 3.06 2.59 8.59
N VAL A 8 2.20 1.59 8.33
CA VAL A 8 1.45 1.48 7.07
C VAL A 8 0.57 2.72 6.85
N THR A 9 -0.09 3.22 7.89
CA THR A 9 -0.92 4.43 7.80
C THR A 9 -0.08 5.64 7.39
N LYS A 10 1.10 5.81 7.98
CA LYS A 10 2.03 6.90 7.61
C LYS A 10 2.51 6.77 6.18
N ALA A 11 2.88 5.56 5.75
CA ALA A 11 3.31 5.29 4.39
C ALA A 11 2.23 5.65 3.36
N LEU A 12 0.98 5.24 3.59
CA LEU A 12 -0.15 5.57 2.71
C LEU A 12 -0.39 7.09 2.61
N LEU A 13 -0.28 7.82 3.73
CA LEU A 13 -0.43 9.28 3.74
C LEU A 13 0.69 9.97 2.95
N GLN A 14 1.94 9.52 3.09
CA GLN A 14 3.08 10.05 2.33
C GLN A 14 2.93 9.84 0.83
N LEU A 15 2.39 8.68 0.44
CA LEU A 15 2.04 8.34 -0.94
C LEU A 15 0.79 9.08 -1.46
N GLY A 16 0.13 9.90 -0.62
CA GLY A 16 -1.01 10.74 -1.02
C GLY A 16 -2.37 10.07 -0.92
N PHE A 17 -2.47 8.87 -0.36
CA PHE A 17 -3.74 8.25 -0.02
C PHE A 17 -4.33 8.94 1.21
N THR A 18 -5.62 9.31 1.17
CA THR A 18 -6.29 9.96 2.29
C THR A 18 -7.41 9.09 2.88
N PRO A 19 -7.66 9.15 4.20
CA PRO A 19 -8.64 8.30 4.89
C PRO A 19 -10.12 8.64 4.62
N GLY A 20 -10.41 9.52 3.67
CA GLY A 20 -11.79 9.92 3.31
C GLY A 20 -12.59 8.85 2.55
N TYR A 21 -11.98 7.71 2.22
CA TYR A 21 -12.62 6.63 1.46
C TYR A 21 -12.26 5.25 2.03
N ASN A 22 -13.20 4.30 1.94
CA ASN A 22 -13.01 2.92 2.41
C ASN A 22 -11.78 2.23 1.80
N GLY A 23 -11.40 2.59 0.57
CA GLY A 23 -10.21 2.08 -0.10
C GLY A 23 -8.92 2.32 0.70
N PHE A 24 -8.83 3.39 1.50
CA PHE A 24 -7.69 3.63 2.38
C PHE A 24 -7.55 2.55 3.46
N PHE A 25 -8.65 2.23 4.13
CA PHE A 25 -8.66 1.24 5.20
C PHE A 25 -8.42 -0.17 4.65
N PHE A 26 -8.99 -0.49 3.49
CA PHE A 26 -8.73 -1.76 2.81
C PHE A 26 -7.27 -1.88 2.36
N LEU A 27 -6.68 -0.82 1.79
CA LEU A 27 -5.27 -0.79 1.42
C LEU A 27 -4.37 -1.04 2.64
N ARG A 28 -4.62 -0.34 3.75
CA ARG A 28 -3.85 -0.49 4.97
C ARG A 28 -3.85 -1.94 5.45
N ASP A 29 -5.03 -2.55 5.57
CA ASP A 29 -5.13 -3.89 6.12
C ASP A 29 -4.66 -4.95 5.09
N ALA A 30 -4.81 -4.70 3.79
CA ALA A 30 -4.22 -5.52 2.73
C ALA A 30 -2.68 -5.52 2.76
N VAL A 31 -2.05 -4.36 2.96
CA VAL A 31 -0.58 -4.24 3.09
C VAL A 31 -0.10 -4.94 4.35
N ILE A 32 -0.85 -4.86 5.46
CA ILE A 32 -0.53 -5.61 6.70
C ILE A 32 -0.53 -7.11 6.44
N ILE A 33 -1.52 -7.63 5.69
CA ILE A 33 -1.58 -9.04 5.32
C ILE A 33 -0.37 -9.39 4.44
N ALA A 34 -0.11 -8.63 3.37
CA ALA A 34 0.98 -8.88 2.44
C ALA A 34 2.38 -8.80 3.10
N ARG A 35 2.57 -7.95 4.11
CA ARG A 35 3.83 -7.88 4.88
C ARG A 35 4.05 -9.06 5.82
N ARG A 36 2.96 -9.67 6.30
CA ARG A 36 3.04 -10.87 7.15
C ARG A 36 3.21 -12.14 6.32
N ASP A 37 2.60 -12.15 5.14
CA ASP A 37 2.62 -13.26 4.21
C ASP A 37 2.74 -12.73 2.77
N PRO A 38 3.97 -12.60 2.24
CA PRO A 38 4.20 -12.14 0.87
C PRO A 38 3.54 -13.02 -0.20
N GLU A 39 3.33 -14.32 0.06
CA GLU A 39 2.66 -15.22 -0.87
C GLU A 39 1.19 -14.84 -1.08
N ALA A 40 0.58 -14.11 -0.14
CA ALA A 40 -0.78 -13.60 -0.24
C ALA A 40 -1.01 -12.71 -1.48
N LEU A 41 0.03 -12.06 -2.00
CA LEU A 41 -0.04 -11.26 -3.23
C LEU A 41 -0.28 -12.13 -4.47
N THR A 42 0.18 -13.39 -4.47
CA THR A 42 -0.01 -14.33 -5.60
C THR A 42 -1.46 -14.79 -5.72
N LEU A 43 -2.15 -14.93 -4.58
CA LEU A 43 -3.55 -15.35 -4.48
C LEU A 43 -4.42 -14.25 -3.84
N ILE A 44 -4.27 -13.02 -4.31
CA ILE A 44 -4.87 -11.81 -3.73
C ILE A 44 -6.37 -11.93 -3.44
N THR A 45 -7.15 -12.56 -4.33
CA THR A 45 -8.60 -12.74 -4.13
C THR A 45 -8.90 -13.63 -2.92
N LYS A 46 -8.14 -14.70 -2.72
CA LYS A 46 -8.38 -15.70 -1.67
C LYS A 46 -7.76 -15.29 -0.34
N LEU A 47 -6.54 -14.75 -0.38
CA LEU A 47 -5.73 -14.51 0.82
C LEU A 47 -5.80 -13.06 1.32
N ILE A 48 -6.26 -12.11 0.49
CA ILE A 48 -6.41 -10.69 0.88
C ILE A 48 -7.87 -10.25 0.81
N TYR A 49 -8.51 -10.36 -0.37
CA TYR A 49 -9.85 -9.81 -0.54
C TYR A 49 -10.92 -10.57 0.23
N ALA A 50 -10.91 -11.91 0.25
CA ALA A 50 -11.91 -12.69 0.99
C ALA A 50 -11.85 -12.47 2.52
N PRO A 51 -10.68 -12.47 3.19
CA PRO A 51 -10.57 -12.13 4.60
C PRO A 51 -11.03 -10.70 4.92
N LEU A 52 -10.62 -9.72 4.11
CA LEU A 52 -11.03 -8.32 4.30
C LEU A 52 -12.54 -8.13 4.08
N ALA A 53 -13.10 -8.77 3.06
CA ALA A 53 -14.54 -8.74 2.81
C ALA A 53 -15.33 -9.23 4.03
N LYS A 54 -14.89 -10.34 4.63
CA LYS A 54 -15.48 -10.87 5.87
C LYS A 54 -15.32 -9.88 7.04
N ALA A 55 -14.13 -9.31 7.22
CA ALA A 55 -13.85 -8.38 8.33
C ALA A 55 -14.65 -7.07 8.24
N TYR A 56 -14.90 -6.59 7.02
CA TYR A 56 -15.58 -5.32 6.76
C TYR A 56 -17.07 -5.49 6.40
N GLY A 57 -17.61 -6.70 6.44
CA GLY A 57 -19.02 -6.96 6.11
C GLY A 57 -19.36 -6.58 4.65
N THR A 58 -18.47 -6.86 3.71
CA THR A 58 -18.62 -6.52 2.29
C THR A 58 -18.23 -7.70 1.39
N THR A 59 -18.10 -7.50 0.07
CA THR A 59 -17.69 -8.55 -0.87
C THR A 59 -16.24 -8.38 -1.35
N PRO A 60 -15.56 -9.48 -1.75
CA PRO A 60 -14.20 -9.40 -2.29
C PRO A 60 -14.09 -8.45 -3.50
N GLU A 61 -15.11 -8.40 -4.35
CA GLU A 61 -15.17 -7.49 -5.50
C GLU A 61 -15.25 -6.03 -5.07
N ASN A 62 -15.94 -5.74 -3.96
CA ASN A 62 -16.00 -4.37 -3.45
C ASN A 62 -14.68 -3.93 -2.81
N ILE A 63 -13.95 -4.84 -2.16
CA ILE A 63 -12.58 -4.60 -1.68
C ILE A 63 -11.68 -4.23 -2.87
N GLU A 64 -11.66 -5.09 -3.88
CA GLU A 64 -10.87 -4.92 -5.10
C GLU A 64 -11.19 -3.59 -5.79
N LYS A 65 -12.47 -3.32 -6.08
CA LYS A 65 -12.92 -2.07 -6.71
C LYS A 65 -12.53 -0.83 -5.90
N SER A 66 -12.64 -0.90 -4.58
CA SER A 66 -12.31 0.22 -3.70
C SER A 66 -10.81 0.51 -3.68
N ILE A 67 -9.97 -0.53 -3.69
CA ILE A 67 -8.51 -0.40 -3.82
C ILE A 67 -8.16 0.20 -5.19
N ARG A 68 -8.77 -0.30 -6.28
CA ARG A 68 -8.55 0.24 -7.64
C ARG A 68 -8.91 1.72 -7.72
N LYS A 69 -10.06 2.12 -7.15
CA LYS A 69 -10.50 3.52 -7.11
C LYS A 69 -9.56 4.40 -6.29
N ALA A 70 -9.03 3.90 -5.18
CA ALA A 70 -8.04 4.61 -4.38
C ALA A 70 -6.74 4.85 -5.18
N ALA A 71 -6.25 3.81 -5.88
CA ALA A 71 -5.10 3.91 -6.76
C ALA A 71 -5.33 4.98 -7.85
N GLU A 72 -6.49 4.94 -8.50
CA GLU A 72 -6.85 5.88 -9.56
C GLU A 72 -6.95 7.33 -9.06
N ALA A 73 -7.49 7.54 -7.86
CA ALA A 73 -7.59 8.86 -7.25
C ALA A 73 -6.20 9.47 -6.98
N VAL A 74 -5.23 8.67 -6.54
CA VAL A 74 -3.84 9.12 -6.35
C VAL A 74 -3.16 9.37 -7.71
N TRP A 75 -3.34 8.46 -8.67
CA TRP A 75 -2.69 8.54 -9.99
C TRP A 75 -3.20 9.70 -10.87
N LYS A 76 -4.46 10.11 -10.71
CA LYS A 76 -5.05 11.25 -11.45
C LYS A 76 -4.68 12.62 -10.87
N ARG A 77 -4.25 12.70 -9.62
CA ARG A 77 -3.80 13.96 -9.02
C ARG A 77 -2.37 14.19 -9.49
N ASN A 78 -2.10 15.28 -10.22
CA ASN A 78 -0.80 15.58 -10.86
C ASN A 78 0.45 15.44 -9.95
N GLY A 79 0.32 15.48 -8.61
CA GLY A 79 1.43 15.25 -7.66
C GLY A 79 1.55 13.82 -7.10
N GLY A 80 0.59 12.93 -7.37
CA GLY A 80 0.61 11.54 -6.90
C GLY A 80 1.54 10.66 -7.72
N LYS A 81 1.57 10.86 -9.05
CA LYS A 81 2.56 10.21 -9.94
C LYS A 81 3.98 10.58 -9.56
N GLU A 82 4.28 11.87 -9.40
CA GLU A 82 5.63 12.34 -9.02
C GLU A 82 6.04 11.91 -7.61
N LYS A 83 5.16 11.98 -6.61
CA LYS A 83 5.50 11.54 -5.24
C LYS A 83 5.65 10.02 -5.14
N THR A 84 4.82 9.27 -5.84
CA THR A 84 4.94 7.81 -5.89
C THR A 84 6.20 7.43 -6.69
N ALA A 85 6.50 8.09 -7.80
CA ALA A 85 7.72 7.88 -8.58
C ALA A 85 9.00 8.31 -7.83
N ALA A 86 8.98 9.42 -7.09
CA ALA A 86 10.11 9.90 -6.29
C ALA A 86 10.41 8.99 -5.09
N VAL A 87 9.36 8.39 -4.52
CA VAL A 87 9.47 7.37 -3.48
C VAL A 87 9.95 6.03 -4.06
N LEU A 88 9.59 5.71 -5.30
CA LEU A 88 9.91 4.46 -5.99
C LEU A 88 11.14 4.58 -6.89
N ASN A 89 12.07 5.50 -6.58
CA ASN A 89 13.24 5.81 -7.41
C ASN A 89 14.34 4.72 -7.36
N THR A 90 13.96 3.46 -7.60
CA THR A 90 14.89 2.36 -7.84
C THR A 90 14.43 1.59 -9.07
N GLU A 91 15.17 1.72 -10.16
CA GLU A 91 15.22 0.86 -11.37
C GLU A 91 13.94 0.59 -12.19
N TYR A 92 12.73 0.83 -11.70
CA TYR A 92 11.49 0.66 -12.43
C TYR A 92 11.04 1.99 -13.03
N HIS A 93 11.38 2.22 -14.31
CA HIS A 93 10.64 3.16 -15.16
C HIS A 93 9.17 2.70 -15.19
N TYR A 94 8.35 3.12 -14.22
CA TYR A 94 6.92 2.91 -14.31
C TYR A 94 6.42 3.79 -15.46
N PRO A 95 5.88 3.21 -16.55
CA PRO A 95 5.27 4.01 -17.59
C PRO A 95 4.11 4.83 -16.99
N ASP A 96 3.57 5.79 -17.72
CA ASP A 96 2.40 6.61 -17.35
C ASP A 96 1.13 5.83 -16.91
N VAL A 97 1.20 4.50 -16.90
CA VAL A 97 0.17 3.52 -16.58
C VAL A 97 0.03 3.35 -15.06
N LYS A 98 -1.21 3.42 -14.60
CA LYS A 98 -1.59 3.17 -13.21
C LYS A 98 -1.37 1.69 -12.84
N PRO A 99 -0.73 1.37 -11.70
CA PRO A 99 -0.52 -0.01 -11.29
C PRO A 99 -1.84 -0.76 -11.08
N GLU A 100 -1.79 -2.07 -11.25
CA GLU A 100 -2.82 -2.98 -10.78
C GLU A 100 -2.81 -3.09 -9.25
N ASN A 101 -3.88 -3.58 -8.63
CA ASN A 101 -3.98 -3.64 -7.17
C ASN A 101 -2.85 -4.48 -6.54
N ARG A 102 -2.48 -5.61 -7.17
CA ARG A 102 -1.37 -6.45 -6.69
C ARG A 102 -0.04 -5.70 -6.73
N GLU A 103 0.24 -5.03 -7.85
CA GLU A 103 1.46 -4.24 -8.03
C GLU A 103 1.49 -3.09 -7.02
N LEU A 104 0.38 -2.38 -6.85
CA LEU A 104 0.26 -1.31 -5.85
C LEU A 104 0.57 -1.81 -4.43
N LEU A 105 0.01 -2.94 -4.01
CA LEU A 105 0.30 -3.51 -2.70
C LEU A 105 1.77 -3.88 -2.56
N SER A 106 2.35 -4.49 -3.61
CA SER A 106 3.78 -4.82 -3.65
C SER A 106 4.66 -3.57 -3.52
N LEU A 107 4.33 -2.50 -4.23
CA LEU A 107 5.06 -1.23 -4.20
C LEU A 107 4.99 -0.57 -2.82
N ILE A 108 3.82 -0.59 -2.17
CA ILE A 108 3.69 -0.04 -0.81
C ILE A 108 4.49 -0.89 0.18
N CYS A 109 4.51 -2.21 0.03
CA CYS A 109 5.34 -3.09 0.87
C CYS A 109 6.82 -2.79 0.69
N HIS A 110 7.29 -2.65 -0.54
CA HIS A 110 8.68 -2.31 -0.84
C HIS A 110 9.07 -0.92 -0.31
N PHE A 111 8.20 0.08 -0.48
CA PHE A 111 8.42 1.40 0.10
C PHE A 111 8.60 1.34 1.62
N MET A 112 7.83 0.50 2.32
CA MET A 112 7.96 0.33 3.76
C MET A 112 9.26 -0.36 4.17
N GLU A 113 9.82 -1.23 3.33
CA GLU A 113 11.12 -1.87 3.57
C GLU A 113 12.24 -0.82 3.50
N GLN A 114 12.24 0.01 2.46
CA GLN A 114 13.22 1.10 2.32
C GLN A 114 13.07 2.17 3.41
N ALA A 115 11.84 2.51 3.80
CA ALA A 115 11.59 3.44 4.91
C ALA A 115 11.95 2.83 6.29
N GLY A 116 11.92 1.50 6.42
CA GLY A 116 12.38 0.76 7.60
C GLY A 116 13.89 0.79 7.75
N GLU A 117 14.64 0.67 6.64
CA GLU A 117 16.10 0.80 6.62
C GLU A 117 16.57 2.18 7.11
N MET A 118 15.80 3.25 6.85
CA MET A 118 16.09 4.59 7.39
C MET A 118 15.98 4.66 8.93
N LEU A 119 15.08 3.90 9.56
CA LEU A 119 14.89 3.93 11.02
C LEU A 119 15.94 3.11 11.78
N ASP A 120 16.42 2.00 11.20
CA ASP A 120 17.49 1.19 11.81
C ASP A 120 18.88 1.85 11.66
N THR A 121 19.07 2.64 10.60
CA THR A 121 20.33 3.37 10.37
C THR A 121 20.47 4.57 11.30
N ASP A 122 19.39 5.29 11.61
CA ASP A 122 19.41 6.44 12.52
C ASP A 122 19.65 6.02 13.99
N VAL A 123 19.18 4.84 14.40
CA VAL A 123 19.48 4.28 15.75
C VAL A 123 20.93 3.80 15.82
N SER A 124 21.45 3.20 14.76
CA SER A 124 22.83 2.71 14.73
C SER A 124 23.88 3.82 14.61
N ASN A 125 23.54 4.95 13.98
CA ASN A 125 24.43 6.14 13.90
C ASN A 125 24.33 7.07 15.12
N SER A 126 23.44 6.77 16.09
CA SER A 126 23.25 7.55 17.32
C SER A 126 23.74 6.84 18.59
N ILE A 127 24.48 5.73 18.44
CA ILE A 127 25.14 4.99 19.55
C ILE A 127 26.66 5.04 19.37
#